data_AF-A0A850EXT1-F1
#
_entry.id   AF-A0A850EXT1-F1
#
_cell.length_a   1.000
_cell.length_b   1.000
_cell.length_c   1.000
_cell.angle_alpha   90.00
_cell.angle_beta   90.00
_cell.angle_gamma   90.00
#
_symmetry.space_group_name_H-M   'P 1'
#
loop_
_entity.id
_entity.type
_entity.pdbx_description
1 polymer ?
#
loop_
_entity_poly.entity_id
_entity_poly.type
_entity_poly.pdbx_seq_one_letter_code
_entity_poly.pdbx_strand_id
1 'polypeptide(L)'
;MSDYMNLWLNYRATEDFFMEHLKLVEDKPFEVHFAYNNFIKLYSMHLIQPDAAEKLVAVCMKDIELFPTFKVAWHERNPTYGILPSIPSFKTLVMFYENKNRFYEAIDICNAALEYELTDGTKGGYSGRLARLERKLERQLKES
;
A
#
# COMPACT_ATOMS: atom_id res chain seq x y z
N MET A 1 -13.63 23.13 5.33
CA MET A 1 -13.27 21.97 6.19
C MET A 1 -14.38 20.92 6.21
N SER A 2 -15.66 21.32 6.21
CA SER A 2 -16.85 20.45 6.07
C SER A 2 -16.87 19.58 4.80
N ASP A 3 -16.65 20.18 3.63
CA ASP A 3 -16.89 19.48 2.34
C ASP A 3 -15.84 18.41 2.01
N TYR A 4 -14.58 18.64 2.39
CA TYR A 4 -13.52 17.63 2.25
C TYR A 4 -13.74 16.42 3.15
N MET A 5 -14.34 16.60 4.33
CA MET A 5 -14.63 15.49 5.24
C MET A 5 -15.84 14.67 4.76
N ASN A 6 -16.82 15.33 4.13
CA ASN A 6 -17.97 14.68 3.51
C ASN A 6 -17.60 13.85 2.27
N LEU A 7 -16.56 14.26 1.52
CA LEU A 7 -16.11 13.52 0.34
C LEU A 7 -15.77 12.07 0.73
N TRP A 8 -14.87 11.87 1.71
CA TRP A 8 -14.42 10.55 2.16
C TRP A 8 -15.51 9.62 2.70
N LEU A 9 -16.73 10.10 2.98
CA LEU A 9 -17.85 9.24 3.39
C LEU A 9 -18.61 8.67 2.18
N ASN A 10 -18.50 9.30 1.01
CA ASN A 10 -19.10 8.83 -0.23
C ASN A 10 -18.05 8.08 -1.06
N TYR A 11 -18.02 6.76 -0.89
CA TYR A 11 -17.09 5.86 -1.56
C TYR A 11 -17.00 6.08 -3.08
N ARG A 12 -18.15 6.09 -3.78
CA ARG A 12 -18.20 6.19 -5.24
C ARG A 12 -17.80 7.57 -5.74
N ALA A 13 -18.36 8.63 -5.16
CA ALA A 13 -18.02 9.98 -5.59
C ALA A 13 -16.54 10.32 -5.34
N THR A 14 -15.96 9.80 -4.24
CA THR A 14 -14.52 9.96 -3.98
C THR A 14 -13.68 9.17 -4.97
N GLU A 15 -14.07 7.93 -5.26
CA GLU A 15 -13.40 7.10 -6.25
C GLU A 15 -13.38 7.79 -7.61
N ASP A 16 -14.53 8.28 -8.09
CA ASP A 16 -14.64 8.99 -9.37
C ASP A 16 -13.73 10.23 -9.41
N PHE A 17 -13.73 11.02 -8.33
CA PHE A 17 -12.86 12.19 -8.21
C PHE A 17 -11.37 11.83 -8.27
N PHE A 18 -10.94 10.77 -7.57
CA PHE A 18 -9.55 10.31 -7.63
C PHE A 18 -9.17 9.73 -8.98
N MET A 19 -10.11 9.06 -9.67
CA MET A 19 -9.88 8.53 -11.01
C MET A 19 -9.66 9.64 -12.03
N GLU A 20 -10.44 10.72 -11.97
CA GLU A 20 -10.21 11.90 -12.83
C GLU A 20 -8.86 12.56 -12.53
N HIS A 21 -8.46 12.66 -11.26
CA HIS A 21 -7.13 13.17 -10.93
C HIS A 21 -6.01 12.26 -11.45
N LEU A 22 -6.14 10.94 -11.31
CA LEU A 22 -5.13 9.97 -11.76
C LEU A 22 -4.86 10.09 -13.26
N LYS A 23 -5.90 10.27 -14.09
CA LYS A 23 -5.75 10.47 -15.55
C LYS A 23 -4.90 11.69 -15.92
N LEU A 24 -4.87 12.72 -15.08
CA LEU A 24 -4.10 13.95 -15.33
C LEU A 24 -2.60 13.80 -14.99
N VAL A 25 -2.25 12.74 -14.27
CA VAL A 25 -0.90 12.54 -13.72
C VAL A 25 -0.33 11.15 -13.99
N GLU A 26 -1.01 10.31 -14.78
CA GLU A 26 -0.66 8.89 -14.99
C GLU A 26 0.74 8.67 -15.57
N ASP A 27 1.31 9.68 -16.22
CA ASP A 27 2.65 9.69 -16.81
C ASP A 27 3.74 10.16 -15.83
N LYS A 28 3.39 10.53 -14.58
CA LYS A 28 4.30 11.16 -13.61
C LYS A 28 4.44 10.28 -12.36
N PRO A 29 5.47 9.41 -12.28
CA PRO A 29 5.62 8.45 -11.18
C PRO A 29 5.51 9.06 -9.78
N PHE A 30 6.08 10.25 -9.58
CA PHE A 30 5.97 11.01 -8.33
C PHE A 30 4.50 11.24 -7.94
N GLU A 31 3.68 11.76 -8.86
CA GLU A 31 2.29 12.13 -8.61
C GLU A 31 1.39 10.89 -8.53
N VAL A 32 1.65 9.88 -9.37
CA VAL A 32 0.90 8.61 -9.36
C VAL A 32 0.96 7.93 -8.00
N HIS A 33 2.14 7.88 -7.37
CA HIS A 33 2.28 7.32 -6.02
C HIS A 33 1.34 8.01 -5.01
N PHE A 34 1.29 9.35 -5.01
CA PHE A 34 0.42 10.08 -4.09
C PHE A 34 -1.07 9.93 -4.44
N ALA A 35 -1.41 9.78 -5.72
CA ALA A 35 -2.77 9.40 -6.12
C ALA A 35 -3.14 8.00 -5.59
N TYR A 36 -2.25 7.01 -5.72
CA TYR A 36 -2.46 5.67 -5.16
C TYR A 36 -2.59 5.67 -3.64
N ASN A 37 -1.85 6.49 -2.91
CA ASN A 37 -2.03 6.63 -1.46
C ASN A 37 -3.46 7.06 -1.08
N ASN A 38 -4.09 7.93 -1.87
CA ASN A 38 -5.48 8.33 -1.65
C ASN A 38 -6.45 7.17 -1.88
N PHE A 39 -6.25 6.38 -2.94
CA PHE A 39 -7.03 5.18 -3.21
C PHE A 39 -6.85 4.10 -2.14
N ILE A 40 -5.60 3.84 -1.71
CA ILE A 40 -5.29 2.90 -0.62
C ILE A 40 -6.07 3.28 0.64
N LYS A 41 -6.05 4.56 1.01
CA LYS A 41 -6.83 5.07 2.14
C LYS A 41 -8.34 4.90 1.92
N LEU A 42 -8.86 5.24 0.74
CA LEU A 42 -10.28 5.12 0.43
C LEU A 42 -10.76 3.67 0.57
N TYR A 43 -10.09 2.74 -0.12
CA TYR A 43 -10.49 1.33 -0.13
C TYR A 43 -10.32 0.67 1.23
N SER A 44 -9.25 0.98 1.96
CA SER A 44 -9.05 0.44 3.31
C SER A 44 -10.11 0.90 4.31
N MET A 45 -10.63 2.14 4.18
CA MET A 45 -11.74 2.64 4.99
C MET A 45 -13.10 2.03 4.62
N HIS A 46 -13.24 1.49 3.41
CA HIS A 46 -14.52 1.05 2.85
C HIS A 46 -14.55 -0.45 2.52
N LEU A 47 -13.82 -1.29 3.25
CA LEU A 47 -13.80 -2.76 3.03
C LEU A 47 -15.17 -3.45 3.18
N ILE A 48 -16.19 -2.75 3.69
CA ILE A 48 -17.59 -3.19 3.68
C ILE A 48 -18.18 -3.24 2.26
N GLN A 49 -17.63 -2.44 1.33
CA GLN A 49 -18.06 -2.40 -0.06
C GLN A 49 -17.55 -3.66 -0.79
N PRO A 50 -18.35 -4.27 -1.67
CA PRO A 50 -18.05 -5.58 -2.24
C PRO A 50 -16.78 -5.60 -3.12
N ASP A 51 -16.42 -4.47 -3.73
CA ASP A 51 -15.27 -4.34 -4.63
C ASP A 51 -14.02 -3.74 -3.96
N ALA A 52 -14.14 -3.17 -2.76
CA ALA A 52 -13.06 -2.41 -2.12
C ALA A 52 -11.86 -3.30 -1.79
N ALA A 53 -12.07 -4.55 -1.41
CA ALA A 53 -10.99 -5.49 -1.10
C ALA A 53 -10.12 -5.80 -2.32
N GLU A 54 -10.75 -6.10 -3.46
CA GLU A 54 -10.04 -6.37 -4.72
C GLU A 54 -9.30 -5.12 -5.21
N LYS A 55 -9.97 -3.96 -5.18
CA LYS A 55 -9.38 -2.69 -5.58
C LYS A 55 -8.22 -2.24 -4.68
N LEU A 56 -8.33 -2.47 -3.36
CA LEU A 56 -7.23 -2.22 -2.41
C LEU A 56 -6.00 -3.02 -2.81
N VAL A 57 -6.17 -4.32 -3.09
CA VAL A 57 -5.07 -5.17 -3.51
C VAL A 57 -4.48 -4.67 -4.83
N ALA A 58 -5.31 -4.42 -5.83
CA ALA A 58 -4.87 -3.97 -7.15
C ALA A 58 -4.08 -2.66 -7.08
N VAL A 59 -4.56 -1.65 -6.33
CA VAL A 59 -3.86 -0.37 -6.24
C VAL A 59 -2.56 -0.47 -5.45
N CYS A 60 -2.51 -1.29 -4.38
CA CYS A 60 -1.27 -1.50 -3.65
C CYS A 60 -0.23 -2.21 -4.52
N MET A 61 -0.64 -3.22 -5.30
CA MET A 61 0.28 -3.91 -6.22
C MET A 61 0.83 -2.97 -7.30
N LYS A 62 -0.02 -2.12 -7.88
CA LYS A 62 0.42 -1.09 -8.84
C LYS A 62 1.41 -0.11 -8.23
N ASP A 63 1.20 0.31 -6.98
CA ASP A 63 2.12 1.20 -6.27
C ASP A 63 3.48 0.53 -5.96
N ILE A 64 3.47 -0.76 -5.59
CA ILE A 64 4.69 -1.55 -5.39
C ILE A 64 5.46 -1.72 -6.70
N GLU A 65 4.77 -1.98 -7.81
CA GLU A 65 5.38 -2.07 -9.15
C GLU A 65 5.97 -0.73 -9.61
N LEU A 66 5.28 0.38 -9.31
CA LEU A 66 5.74 1.73 -9.61
C LEU A 66 6.98 2.13 -8.80
N PHE A 67 7.16 1.54 -7.62
CA PHE A 67 8.10 1.99 -6.59
C PHE A 67 9.52 2.29 -7.10
N PRO A 68 10.18 1.48 -7.95
CA PRO A 68 11.52 1.80 -8.46
C PRO A 68 11.58 3.13 -9.21
N THR A 69 10.60 3.39 -10.07
CA THR A 69 10.52 4.64 -10.84
C THR A 69 10.10 5.82 -9.96
N PHE A 70 9.20 5.58 -9.01
CA PHE A 70 8.84 6.57 -8.00
C PHE A 70 10.06 6.99 -7.15
N LYS A 71 10.88 6.04 -6.70
CA LYS A 71 12.08 6.29 -5.89
C LYS A 71 13.05 7.24 -6.61
N VAL A 72 13.27 7.03 -7.91
CA VAL A 72 14.08 7.93 -8.75
C VAL A 72 13.44 9.32 -8.80
N ALA A 73 12.17 9.42 -9.17
CA ALA A 73 11.46 10.70 -9.28
C ALA A 73 11.41 11.47 -7.94
N TRP A 74 11.32 10.77 -6.81
CA TRP A 74 11.38 11.36 -5.47
C TRP A 74 12.73 12.03 -5.23
N HIS A 75 13.84 11.34 -5.49
CA HIS A 75 15.18 11.87 -5.29
C HIS A 75 15.50 13.04 -6.23
N GLU A 76 15.03 13.00 -7.47
CA GLU A 76 15.18 14.11 -8.42
C GLU A 76 14.46 15.38 -7.93
N ARG A 77 13.25 15.24 -7.39
CA ARG A 77 12.45 16.36 -6.89
C ARG A 77 12.87 16.82 -5.48
N ASN A 78 13.47 15.94 -4.69
CA ASN A 78 13.87 16.19 -3.31
C ASN A 78 15.35 15.81 -3.08
N PRO A 79 16.31 16.47 -3.77
CA PRO A 79 17.71 16.06 -3.78
C PRO A 79 18.40 16.17 -2.40
N THR A 80 17.83 16.95 -1.48
CA THR A 80 18.36 17.14 -0.12
C THR A 80 17.66 16.26 0.92
N TYR A 81 16.60 15.53 0.55
CA TYR A 81 15.89 14.65 1.47
C TYR A 81 16.51 13.25 1.43
N GLY A 82 17.15 12.86 2.54
CA GLY A 82 17.74 11.52 2.72
C GLY A 82 16.74 10.42 3.07
N ILE A 83 15.43 10.73 3.09
CA ILE A 83 14.38 9.78 3.45
C ILE A 83 13.28 9.76 2.39
N LEU A 84 12.69 8.57 2.19
CA LEU A 84 11.49 8.39 1.39
C LEU A 84 10.25 8.83 2.17
N PRO A 85 9.17 9.23 1.47
CA PRO A 85 7.90 9.49 2.13
C PRO A 85 7.27 8.16 2.56
N SER A 86 6.11 8.26 3.22
CA SER A 86 5.33 7.06 3.58
C SER A 86 4.92 6.28 2.33
N ILE A 87 5.25 5.00 2.28
CA ILE A 87 4.85 4.05 1.22
C ILE A 87 3.88 3.02 1.82
N PRO A 88 2.59 3.36 1.97
CA PRO A 88 1.64 2.55 2.73
C PRO A 88 1.26 1.23 2.05
N SER A 89 1.47 1.08 0.74
CA SER A 89 1.08 -0.09 -0.07
C SER A 89 1.62 -1.41 0.49
N PHE A 90 2.93 -1.48 0.76
CA PHE A 90 3.56 -2.67 1.35
C PHE A 90 2.91 -3.06 2.67
N LYS A 91 2.89 -2.13 3.64
CA LYS A 91 2.34 -2.39 4.99
C LYS A 91 0.87 -2.78 4.94
N THR A 92 0.11 -2.12 4.08
CA THR A 92 -1.34 -2.34 3.92
C THR A 92 -1.61 -3.73 3.37
N LEU A 93 -0.89 -4.17 2.33
CA LEU A 93 -1.02 -5.53 1.79
C LEU A 93 -0.62 -6.61 2.78
N VAL A 94 0.51 -6.44 3.49
CA VAL A 94 0.92 -7.44 4.48
C VAL A 94 -0.16 -7.61 5.54
N MET A 95 -0.71 -6.51 6.07
CA MET A 95 -1.77 -6.58 7.06
C MET A 95 -3.06 -7.18 6.48
N PHE A 96 -3.42 -6.80 5.25
CA PHE A 96 -4.60 -7.33 4.57
C PHE A 96 -4.53 -8.85 4.39
N TYR A 97 -3.40 -9.37 3.88
CA TYR A 97 -3.18 -10.80 3.70
C TYR A 97 -3.05 -11.55 5.03
N GLU A 98 -2.32 -10.99 6.00
CA GLU A 98 -2.18 -11.57 7.35
C GLU A 98 -3.56 -11.75 8.02
N ASN A 99 -4.46 -10.77 7.90
CA ASN A 99 -5.82 -10.83 8.44
C ASN A 99 -6.72 -11.88 7.76
N LYS A 100 -6.33 -12.37 6.58
CA LYS A 100 -7.03 -13.42 5.82
C LYS A 100 -6.32 -14.78 5.91
N ASN A 101 -5.32 -14.92 6.79
CA ASN A 101 -4.45 -16.10 6.88
C ASN A 101 -3.76 -16.47 5.55
N ARG A 102 -3.57 -15.48 4.67
CA ARG A 102 -2.85 -15.62 3.39
C ARG A 102 -1.36 -15.35 3.64
N PHE A 103 -0.72 -16.26 4.38
CA PHE A 103 0.62 -16.00 4.91
C PHE A 103 1.72 -16.00 3.84
N TYR A 104 1.59 -16.80 2.78
CA TYR A 104 2.55 -16.77 1.66
C TYR A 104 2.59 -15.39 1.01
N GLU A 105 1.43 -14.84 0.66
CA GLU A 105 1.35 -13.53 0.03
C GLU A 105 1.81 -12.41 0.98
N ALA A 106 1.51 -12.53 2.28
CA ALA A 106 2.00 -11.59 3.29
C ALA A 106 3.54 -11.62 3.41
N ILE A 107 4.15 -12.81 3.27
CA ILE A 107 5.61 -13.02 3.29
C ILE A 107 6.25 -12.41 2.04
N ASP A 108 5.68 -12.66 0.86
CA ASP A 108 6.19 -12.14 -0.41
C ASP A 108 6.27 -10.60 -0.40
N ILE A 109 5.24 -9.93 0.14
CA ILE A 109 5.26 -8.47 0.26
C ILE A 109 6.31 -7.99 1.28
N CYS A 110 6.57 -8.74 2.35
CA CYS A 110 7.68 -8.43 3.28
C CYS A 110 9.03 -8.54 2.57
N ASN A 111 9.23 -9.58 1.77
CA ASN A 111 10.47 -9.78 1.02
C ASN A 111 10.70 -8.65 0.02
N ALA A 112 9.68 -8.29 -0.77
CA ALA A 112 9.75 -7.15 -1.68
C ALA A 112 10.09 -5.83 -0.96
N ALA A 113 9.51 -5.59 0.23
CA ALA A 113 9.84 -4.39 1.01
C ALA A 113 11.30 -4.39 1.50
N LEU A 114 11.83 -5.56 1.88
CA LEU A 114 13.22 -5.72 2.33
C LEU A 114 14.21 -5.53 1.17
N GLU A 115 13.90 -6.01 -0.03
CA GLU A 115 14.70 -5.78 -1.25
C GLU A 115 14.86 -4.29 -1.56
N TYR A 116 13.84 -3.49 -1.24
CA TYR A 116 13.86 -2.04 -1.40
C TYR A 116 14.39 -1.27 -0.18
N GLU A 117 14.89 -1.99 0.84
CA GLU A 117 15.41 -1.43 2.10
C GLU A 117 14.37 -0.59 2.86
N LEU A 118 13.08 -0.94 2.74
CA LEU A 118 11.99 -0.24 3.41
C LEU A 118 11.84 -0.71 4.87
N THR A 119 11.22 0.14 5.69
CA THR A 119 10.80 -0.17 7.05
C THR A 119 9.31 0.10 7.23
N ASP A 120 8.63 -0.69 8.07
CA ASP A 120 7.20 -0.53 8.38
C ASP A 120 6.92 0.45 9.55
N GLY A 121 7.98 1.10 10.04
CA GLY A 121 7.98 2.07 11.14
C GLY A 121 8.00 1.44 12.54
N THR A 122 8.05 0.11 12.66
CA THR A 122 8.17 -0.59 13.95
C THR A 122 9.63 -0.91 14.27
N LYS A 123 9.94 -1.19 15.55
CA LYS A 123 11.29 -1.57 15.99
C LYS A 123 11.87 -2.76 15.20
N GLY A 124 11.02 -3.70 14.78
CA GLY A 124 11.42 -4.89 14.04
C GLY A 124 11.32 -4.74 12.51
N GLY A 125 10.71 -3.67 12.00
CA GLY A 125 10.51 -3.48 10.56
C GLY A 125 9.82 -4.65 9.86
N TYR A 126 10.10 -4.79 8.56
CA TYR A 126 9.63 -5.93 7.77
C TYR A 126 10.33 -7.25 8.13
N SER A 127 11.57 -7.24 8.64
CA SER A 127 12.25 -8.49 9.05
C SER A 127 11.58 -9.15 10.25
N GLY A 128 11.22 -8.37 11.27
CA GLY A 128 10.47 -8.87 12.44
C GLY A 128 9.05 -9.31 12.08
N ARG A 129 8.43 -8.65 11.09
CA ARG A 129 7.13 -9.05 10.54
C ARG A 129 7.21 -10.36 9.77
N LEU A 130 8.20 -10.51 8.89
CA LEU A 130 8.50 -11.73 8.15
C LEU A 130 8.63 -12.93 9.09
N ALA A 131 9.51 -12.83 10.09
CA ALA A 131 9.72 -13.92 11.05
C ALA A 131 8.43 -14.30 11.82
N ARG A 132 7.53 -13.35 12.09
CA ARG A 132 6.22 -13.63 12.70
C ARG A 132 5.29 -14.36 11.74
N LEU A 133 5.24 -13.95 10.48
CA LEU A 133 4.40 -14.56 9.45
C LEU A 133 4.85 -15.99 9.15
N GLU A 134 6.16 -16.24 9.07
CA GLU A 134 6.71 -17.59 8.88
C GLU A 134 6.28 -18.55 10.00
N ARG A 135 6.32 -18.10 11.27
CA ARG A 135 5.81 -18.90 12.40
C ARG A 135 4.31 -19.18 12.31
N LYS A 136 3.53 -18.21 11.83
CA LYS A 136 2.08 -18.39 11.62
C LYS A 136 1.80 -19.39 10.49
N LEU A 137 2.55 -19.30 9.40
CA LEU A 137 2.48 -20.24 8.28
C LEU A 137 2.85 -21.65 8.73
N GLU A 138 3.97 -21.82 9.44
CA GLU A 138 4.39 -23.13 9.98
C GLU A 138 3.28 -23.75 10.85
N ARG A 139 2.66 -22.95 11.70
CA ARG A 139 1.54 -23.39 12.53
C ARG A 139 0.33 -23.81 11.68
N GLN A 140 -0.07 -23.01 10.69
CA GLN A 140 -1.17 -23.34 9.80
C GLN A 140 -0.93 -24.65 9.04
N LEU A 141 0.29 -24.88 8.58
CA LEU A 141 0.67 -26.12 7.89
C LEU A 141 0.64 -27.36 8.80
N LYS A 142 0.88 -27.19 10.11
CA LYS A 142 0.76 -28.29 11.10
C LYS A 142 -0.69 -28.60 11.48
N GLU A 143 -1.59 -27.63 11.32
CA GLU A 143 -3.01 -27.74 11.66
C GLU A 143 -3.88 -28.16 10.45
N SER A 144 -3.28 -28.28 9.25
CA SER A 144 -3.94 -28.71 7.99
C SER A 144 -3.75 -30.21 7.74
#